data_AF-A0A1Q3AYZ2-F1
#
_entry.id   AF-A0A1Q3AYZ2-F1
#
_cell.length_a   1.000
_cell.length_b   1.000
_cell.length_c   1.000
_cell.angle_alpha   90.00
_cell.angle_beta   90.00
_cell.angle_gamma   90.00
#
_symmetry.space_group_name_H-M   'P 1'
#
loop_
_entity.id
_entity.type
_entity.pdbx_description
1 polymer ?
#
loop_
_entity_poly.entity_id
_entity_poly.type
_entity_poly.pdbx_seq_one_letter_code
_entity_poly.pdbx_strand_id
1 'polypeptide(L)'
;QVVQLTKFDYRLANRLNSDLQKLRCRVTYYALKFTDPILEMGKRLVQRMRMKSKHYIALHLRIRIPQRNWNGSHHRGERSQRKGKNWVQYERGGKLYINPDKERRHGKCPLTPEEVGLMLRTLGYGNDVNIYVASGDVYGGEETLAPLRALFLNFYTKDTIASKEELEPFSSFSSRMAALDFIVCLIAQHCHVC
;
A
#
# COMPACT_ATOMS: atom_id res chain seq x y z
N GLN A 1 40.92 3.37 -3.66
CA GLN A 1 40.34 3.80 -2.38
C GLN A 1 38.81 3.80 -2.52
N VAL A 2 38.06 3.25 -1.56
CA VAL A 2 36.59 3.19 -1.58
C VAL A 2 36.07 4.03 -0.42
N VAL A 3 35.09 4.91 -0.68
CA VAL A 3 34.48 5.78 0.34
C VAL A 3 33.02 5.37 0.52
N GLN A 4 32.65 4.95 1.73
CA GLN A 4 31.27 4.62 2.10
C GLN A 4 30.62 5.81 2.81
N LEU A 5 29.60 6.40 2.18
CA LEU A 5 28.81 7.48 2.78
C LEU A 5 27.58 6.89 3.48
N THR A 6 27.50 7.01 4.81
CA THR A 6 26.33 6.61 5.59
C THR A 6 25.34 7.79 5.73
N LYS A 7 24.04 7.49 5.89
CA LYS A 7 22.94 8.48 6.03
C LYS A 7 22.85 9.48 4.88
N PHE A 8 22.74 8.97 3.65
CA PHE A 8 22.72 9.76 2.42
C PHE A 8 21.40 10.53 2.20
N ASP A 9 20.32 10.10 2.85
CA ASP A 9 18.98 10.69 2.82
C ASP A 9 18.94 12.19 3.19
N TYR A 10 19.89 12.65 4.02
CA TYR A 10 20.02 14.06 4.42
C TYR A 10 21.04 14.87 3.59
N ARG A 11 21.84 14.22 2.71
CA ARG A 11 23.02 14.84 2.09
C ARG A 11 22.80 15.34 0.67
N LEU A 12 21.78 14.86 -0.04
CA LEU A 12 21.37 15.48 -1.28
C LEU A 12 20.63 16.79 -0.97
N ALA A 13 20.93 17.86 -1.71
CA ALA A 13 20.28 19.16 -1.55
C ALA A 13 18.74 18.99 -1.62
N ASN A 14 18.08 19.06 -0.47
CA ASN A 14 16.62 18.98 -0.39
C ASN A 14 15.96 20.35 -0.61
N ARG A 15 16.75 21.42 -0.53
CA ARG A 15 16.33 22.80 -0.84
C ARG A 15 16.69 23.17 -2.27
N LEU A 16 16.06 22.49 -3.24
CA LEU A 16 16.10 22.89 -4.65
C LEU A 16 14.82 23.64 -4.99
N ASN A 17 14.85 24.48 -6.03
CA ASN A 17 13.64 25.10 -6.56
C ASN A 17 12.66 23.99 -7.06
N SER A 18 11.38 24.35 -7.22
CA SER A 18 10.33 23.37 -7.55
C SER A 18 10.63 22.62 -8.86
N ASP A 19 11.16 23.31 -9.87
CA ASP A 19 11.41 22.71 -11.18
C ASP A 19 12.57 21.72 -11.16
N LEU A 20 13.66 22.03 -10.44
CA LEU A 20 14.76 21.09 -10.23
C LEU A 20 14.33 19.90 -9.35
N GLN A 21 13.44 20.11 -8.37
CA GLN A 21 12.86 19.00 -7.61
C GLN A 21 12.05 18.06 -8.50
N LYS A 22 11.18 18.61 -9.36
CA LYS A 22 10.39 17.81 -10.32
C LYS A 22 11.29 17.08 -11.30
N LEU A 23 12.31 17.76 -11.84
CA LEU A 23 13.27 17.16 -12.75
C LEU A 23 14.04 16.02 -12.06
N ARG A 24 14.53 16.24 -10.84
CA ARG A 24 15.19 15.21 -10.03
C ARG A 24 14.29 14.00 -9.84
N CYS A 25 13.07 14.20 -9.37
CA CYS A 25 12.10 13.12 -9.17
C CYS A 25 11.85 12.36 -10.48
N ARG A 26 11.67 13.06 -11.61
CA ARG A 26 11.43 12.46 -12.92
C ARG A 26 12.63 11.62 -13.37
N VAL A 27 13.84 12.17 -13.32
CA VAL A 27 15.07 11.46 -13.71
C VAL A 27 15.29 10.23 -12.83
N THR A 28 15.16 10.37 -11.51
CA THR A 28 15.28 9.24 -10.57
C THR A 28 14.23 8.17 -10.84
N TYR A 29 12.99 8.57 -11.12
CA TYR A 29 11.91 7.64 -11.47
C TYR A 29 12.22 6.82 -12.73
N TYR A 30 12.71 7.46 -13.80
CA TYR A 30 13.08 6.74 -15.03
C TYR A 30 14.36 5.91 -14.90
N ALA A 31 15.29 6.34 -14.03
CA ALA A 31 16.52 5.60 -13.76
C ALA A 31 16.26 4.34 -12.91
N LEU A 32 15.27 4.37 -12.02
CA LEU A 32 14.88 3.22 -11.22
C LEU A 32 14.12 2.20 -12.08
N LYS A 33 14.84 1.16 -12.48
CA LYS A 33 14.30 0.00 -13.20
C LYS A 33 14.37 -1.24 -12.32
N PHE A 34 13.31 -2.05 -12.34
CA PHE A 34 13.35 -3.37 -11.71
C PHE A 34 14.27 -4.30 -12.50
N THR A 35 14.82 -5.29 -11.79
CA THR A 35 15.62 -6.35 -12.40
C THR A 35 14.76 -7.26 -13.27
N ASP A 36 15.36 -7.90 -14.26
CA ASP A 36 14.65 -8.78 -15.21
C ASP A 36 13.80 -9.87 -14.54
N PRO A 37 14.26 -10.56 -13.47
CA PRO A 37 13.43 -11.55 -12.79
C PRO A 37 12.14 -10.98 -12.21
N ILE A 38 12.18 -9.75 -11.65
CA ILE A 38 10.99 -9.08 -11.10
C ILE A 38 10.05 -8.67 -12.24
N LEU A 39 10.60 -8.15 -13.34
CA LEU A 39 9.81 -7.76 -14.50
C LEU A 39 9.12 -8.96 -15.14
N GLU A 40 9.82 -10.08 -15.29
CA GLU A 40 9.26 -11.30 -15.87
C GLU A 40 8.15 -11.87 -14.98
N MET A 41 8.41 -11.99 -13.67
CA MET A 41 7.40 -12.48 -12.75
C MET A 41 6.18 -11.54 -12.68
N GLY A 42 6.40 -10.23 -12.62
CA GLY A 42 5.32 -9.23 -12.65
C GLY A 42 4.47 -9.33 -13.92
N LYS A 43 5.08 -9.54 -15.09
CA LYS A 43 4.35 -9.79 -16.35
C LYS A 43 3.49 -11.05 -16.27
N ARG A 44 4.01 -12.15 -15.69
CA ARG A 44 3.25 -13.40 -15.49
C ARG A 44 2.02 -13.17 -14.60
N LEU A 45 2.19 -12.46 -13.48
CA LEU A 45 1.07 -12.11 -12.58
C LEU A 45 0.00 -11.29 -13.30
N VAL A 46 0.41 -10.30 -14.09
CA VAL A 46 -0.51 -9.47 -14.89
C VAL A 46 -1.26 -10.29 -15.94
N GLN A 47 -0.56 -11.21 -16.62
CA GLN A 47 -1.20 -12.11 -17.58
C GLN A 47 -2.25 -12.99 -16.89
N ARG A 48 -1.96 -13.54 -15.71
CA ARG A 48 -2.92 -14.33 -14.92
C ARG A 48 -4.13 -13.53 -14.49
N MET A 49 -3.94 -12.29 -14.06
CA MET A 49 -5.05 -11.37 -13.78
C MET A 49 -5.90 -11.10 -15.03
N ARG A 50 -5.25 -10.88 -16.18
CA ARG A 50 -5.93 -10.63 -17.45
C ARG A 50 -6.69 -11.85 -18.00
N MET A 51 -6.22 -13.06 -17.71
CA MET A 51 -6.94 -14.29 -18.05
C MET A 51 -8.24 -14.45 -17.24
N LYS A 52 -8.27 -13.92 -16.00
CA LYS A 52 -9.48 -13.91 -15.17
C LYS A 52 -10.47 -12.85 -15.62
N SER A 53 -9.96 -11.66 -15.95
CA SER A 53 -10.77 -10.60 -16.54
C SER A 53 -9.92 -9.66 -17.37
N LYS A 54 -10.45 -9.24 -18.52
CA LYS A 54 -9.84 -8.21 -19.38
C LYS A 54 -9.54 -6.93 -18.59
N HIS A 55 -10.40 -6.63 -17.60
CA HIS A 55 -10.39 -5.41 -16.81
C HIS A 55 -10.50 -5.74 -15.32
N TYR A 56 -9.62 -5.16 -14.50
CA TYR A 56 -9.62 -5.35 -13.06
C TYR A 56 -9.22 -4.05 -12.35
N ILE A 57 -9.66 -3.95 -11.09
CA ILE A 57 -9.31 -2.85 -10.20
C ILE A 57 -8.12 -3.29 -9.36
N ALA A 58 -7.10 -2.46 -9.24
CA ALA A 58 -6.02 -2.69 -8.29
C ALA A 58 -6.15 -1.75 -7.09
N LEU A 59 -6.09 -2.33 -5.89
CA LEU A 59 -6.13 -1.63 -4.62
C LEU A 59 -4.78 -1.79 -3.94
N HIS A 60 -4.11 -0.68 -3.70
CA HIS A 60 -2.91 -0.67 -2.87
C HIS A 60 -3.30 -0.26 -1.44
N LEU A 61 -3.41 -1.24 -0.55
CA LEU A 61 -3.80 -1.03 0.85
C LEU A 61 -2.56 -0.88 1.73
N ARG A 62 -2.29 0.34 2.20
CA ARG A 62 -1.18 0.60 3.12
C ARG A 62 -1.66 0.57 4.58
N ILE A 63 -2.14 -0.59 5.02
CA ILE A 63 -2.62 -0.80 6.40
C ILE A 63 -1.50 -1.42 7.22
N ARG A 64 -0.52 -0.60 7.61
CA ARG A 64 0.53 -1.02 8.53
C ARG A 64 0.09 -0.71 9.95
N ILE A 65 0.40 -1.60 10.89
CA ILE A 65 0.33 -1.30 12.33
C ILE A 65 1.03 0.06 12.53
N PRO A 66 0.40 1.05 13.18
CA PRO A 66 1.17 2.17 13.68
C PRO A 66 2.10 1.57 14.74
N GLN A 67 3.33 1.24 14.34
CA GLN A 67 4.36 0.64 15.20
C GLN A 67 4.72 1.56 16.39
N ARG A 68 4.16 2.77 16.39
CA ARG A 68 3.94 3.63 17.54
C ARG A 68 2.73 4.48 17.20
N ASN A 69 1.85 4.74 18.17
CA ASN A 69 0.76 5.72 18.13
C ASN A 69 1.21 7.06 17.51
N TRP A 70 1.28 7.19 16.18
CA TRP A 70 1.73 8.42 15.52
C TRP A 70 0.55 9.22 14.96
N ASN A 71 -0.60 8.57 14.72
CA ASN A 71 -1.72 9.24 14.04
C ASN A 71 -3.04 9.21 14.84
N GLY A 72 -3.12 8.51 15.97
CA GLY A 72 -4.36 8.41 16.77
C GLY A 72 -5.56 7.86 16.00
N SER A 73 -5.41 7.40 14.76
CA SER A 73 -6.49 7.02 13.86
C SER A 73 -7.16 5.74 14.35
N HIS A 74 -8.27 5.90 15.06
CA HIS A 74 -9.15 4.79 15.44
C HIS A 74 -10.15 4.58 14.30
N HIS A 75 -10.27 3.34 13.83
CA HIS A 75 -11.22 2.98 12.80
C HIS A 75 -12.59 2.69 13.43
N ARG A 76 -13.67 3.14 12.79
CA ARG A 76 -15.04 3.14 13.32
C ARG A 76 -15.62 1.74 13.59
N GLY A 77 -14.95 0.68 13.15
CA GLY A 77 -15.35 -0.72 13.33
C GLY A 77 -14.89 -1.37 14.63
N GLU A 78 -14.00 -0.75 15.41
CA GLU A 78 -13.56 -1.30 16.70
C GLU A 78 -14.59 -0.99 17.80
N ARG A 79 -15.62 -1.81 17.90
CA ARG A 79 -16.60 -1.79 19.01
C ARG A 79 -16.06 -2.30 20.35
N SER A 80 -14.77 -2.63 20.44
CA SER A 80 -14.16 -3.22 21.64
C SER A 80 -13.11 -2.30 22.25
N GLN A 81 -13.57 -1.46 23.18
CA GLN A 81 -12.85 -0.97 24.36
C GLN A 81 -11.34 -0.73 24.23
N ARG A 82 -10.94 0.36 23.56
CA ARG A 82 -9.70 1.06 23.92
C ARG A 82 -9.95 2.55 24.08
N LYS A 83 -10.69 2.90 25.14
CA LYS A 83 -10.65 4.25 25.70
C LYS A 83 -9.22 4.53 26.14
N GLY A 84 -8.50 5.33 25.36
CA GLY A 84 -7.32 6.04 25.83
C GLY A 84 -6.00 5.51 25.29
N LYS A 85 -5.51 6.15 24.23
CA LYS A 85 -4.14 6.68 24.13
C LYS A 85 -4.01 7.52 22.84
N ASN A 86 -4.62 8.70 22.82
CA ASN A 86 -4.44 9.71 21.75
C ASN A 86 -3.11 10.48 21.88
N TRP A 87 -2.16 9.92 22.62
CA TRP A 87 -0.89 10.56 22.95
C TRP A 87 0.20 9.98 22.08
N VAL A 88 0.80 10.83 21.26
CA VAL A 88 2.01 10.52 20.50
C VAL A 88 3.20 10.99 21.32
N GLN A 89 4.13 10.07 21.59
CA GLN A 89 5.38 10.39 22.29
C GLN A 89 6.49 10.54 21.26
N TYR A 90 7.02 11.75 21.14
CA TYR A 90 8.16 12.02 20.27
C TYR A 90 9.47 11.63 20.97
N GLU A 91 10.51 11.33 20.17
CA GLU A 91 11.86 10.99 20.66
C GLU A 91 12.48 12.09 21.55
N ARG A 92 11.96 13.33 21.50
CA ARG A 92 12.36 14.46 22.37
C ARG A 92 11.44 14.69 23.58
N GLY A 93 10.76 13.66 24.07
CA GLY A 93 10.04 13.71 25.36
C GLY A 93 8.70 14.46 25.38
N GLY A 94 8.26 15.07 24.28
CA GLY A 94 6.94 15.73 24.18
C GLY A 94 5.80 14.75 23.93
N LYS A 95 4.67 14.93 24.64
CA LYS A 95 3.39 14.25 24.38
C LYS A 95 2.45 15.19 23.63
N LEU A 96 2.06 14.85 22.40
CA LEU A 96 1.05 15.59 21.63
C LEU A 96 -0.27 14.82 21.65
N TYR A 97 -1.36 15.51 22.00
CA TYR A 97 -2.72 14.98 21.84
C TYR A 97 -3.15 15.15 20.39
N ILE A 98 -3.46 14.05 19.71
CA ILE A 98 -4.00 14.08 18.35
C ILE A 98 -5.49 13.78 18.41
N ASN A 99 -6.31 14.68 17.83
CA ASN A 99 -7.73 14.44 17.63
C ASN A 99 -7.93 13.59 16.35
N PRO A 100 -8.35 12.33 16.45
CA PRO A 100 -8.45 11.43 15.30
C PRO A 100 -9.47 11.89 14.26
N ASP A 101 -10.62 12.42 14.70
CA ASP A 101 -11.67 12.91 13.82
C ASP A 101 -11.23 14.17 13.05
N LYS A 102 -10.39 15.00 13.68
CA LYS A 102 -9.78 16.14 12.99
C LYS A 102 -8.82 15.64 11.90
N GLU A 103 -7.92 14.72 12.21
CA GLU A 103 -6.96 14.19 11.24
C GLU A 103 -7.63 13.45 10.07
N ARG A 104 -8.69 12.69 10.37
CA ARG A 104 -9.50 12.01 9.35
C ARG A 104 -10.18 12.98 8.39
N ARG A 105 -10.75 14.07 8.90
CA ARG A 105 -11.31 15.15 8.06
C ARG A 105 -10.28 15.86 7.19
N HIS A 106 -9.01 15.89 7.63
CA HIS A 106 -7.90 16.42 6.85
C HIS A 106 -7.27 15.37 5.90
N GLY A 107 -7.87 14.18 5.77
CA GLY A 107 -7.38 13.11 4.90
C GLY A 107 -6.08 12.46 5.38
N LYS A 108 -5.72 12.59 6.66
CA LYS A 108 -4.47 12.02 7.20
C LYS A 108 -4.63 10.59 7.73
N CYS A 109 -5.85 10.04 7.67
CA CYS A 109 -6.15 8.67 8.03
C CYS A 109 -6.50 7.88 6.76
N PRO A 110 -5.86 6.71 6.52
CA PRO A 110 -6.26 5.86 5.41
C PRO A 110 -7.68 5.30 5.62
N LEU A 111 -8.33 4.91 4.53
CA LEU A 111 -9.63 4.24 4.57
C LEU A 111 -9.48 2.79 5.07
N THR A 112 -10.49 2.26 5.79
CA THR A 112 -10.56 0.81 6.07
C THR A 112 -10.86 0.02 4.80
N PRO A 113 -10.53 -1.27 4.73
CA PRO A 113 -10.98 -2.12 3.60
C PRO A 113 -12.49 -2.11 3.42
N GLU A 114 -13.26 -2.04 4.50
CA GLU A 114 -14.72 -1.88 4.45
C GLU A 114 -15.13 -0.57 3.77
N GLU A 115 -14.52 0.56 4.17
CA GLU A 115 -14.80 1.88 3.57
C GLU A 115 -14.39 1.94 2.11
N VAL A 116 -13.24 1.36 1.76
CA VAL A 116 -12.80 1.22 0.36
C VAL A 116 -13.82 0.38 -0.41
N GLY A 117 -14.29 -0.74 0.16
CA GLY A 117 -15.27 -1.60 -0.47
C GLY A 117 -16.60 -0.89 -0.71
N LEU A 118 -17.12 -0.18 0.28
CA LEU A 118 -18.33 0.63 0.15
C LEU A 118 -18.16 1.75 -0.87
N MET A 119 -17.00 2.42 -0.89
CA MET A 119 -16.68 3.44 -1.89
C MET A 119 -16.70 2.87 -3.31
N LEU A 120 -16.15 1.68 -3.54
CA LEU A 120 -16.21 1.05 -4.86
C LEU A 120 -17.66 0.71 -5.25
N ARG A 121 -18.49 0.26 -4.32
CA ARG A 121 -19.91 0.00 -4.56
C ARG A 121 -20.66 1.28 -4.92
N THR A 122 -20.39 2.40 -4.23
CA THR A 122 -21.02 3.70 -4.54
C THR A 122 -20.55 4.29 -5.86
N LEU A 123 -19.34 3.97 -6.32
CA LEU A 123 -18.85 4.29 -7.66
C LEU A 123 -19.51 3.45 -8.77
N GLY A 124 -20.36 2.49 -8.43
CA GLY A 124 -21.12 1.68 -9.38
C GLY A 124 -20.47 0.34 -9.74
N TYR A 125 -19.42 -0.09 -9.04
CA TYR A 125 -18.82 -1.39 -9.28
C TYR A 125 -19.69 -2.53 -8.71
N GLY A 126 -20.01 -3.50 -9.57
CA GLY A 126 -20.73 -4.73 -9.22
C GLY A 126 -19.89 -5.70 -8.39
N ASN A 127 -20.53 -6.70 -7.78
CA ASN A 127 -19.84 -7.73 -6.98
C ASN A 127 -18.97 -8.67 -7.83
N ASP A 128 -19.20 -8.69 -9.14
CA ASP A 128 -18.54 -9.49 -10.16
C ASP A 128 -17.20 -8.90 -10.62
N VAL A 129 -16.88 -7.65 -10.24
CA VAL A 129 -15.61 -7.03 -10.60
C VAL A 129 -14.43 -7.78 -10.00
N ASN A 130 -13.38 -7.94 -10.80
CA ASN A 130 -12.14 -8.57 -10.36
C ASN A 130 -11.27 -7.52 -9.67
N ILE A 131 -10.88 -7.80 -8.42
CA ILE A 131 -10.06 -6.90 -7.61
C ILE A 131 -8.73 -7.58 -7.31
N TYR A 132 -7.65 -6.88 -7.65
CA TYR A 132 -6.30 -7.20 -7.18
C TYR A 132 -5.97 -6.35 -5.95
N VAL A 133 -5.56 -6.97 -4.85
CA VAL A 133 -5.14 -6.28 -3.63
C VAL A 133 -3.64 -6.43 -3.45
N ALA A 134 -2.94 -5.31 -3.63
CA ALA A 134 -1.56 -5.13 -3.26
C ALA A 134 -1.49 -4.73 -1.78
N SER A 135 -1.04 -5.66 -0.94
CA SER A 135 -0.71 -5.35 0.45
C SER A 135 0.46 -6.19 0.95
N GLY A 136 1.17 -5.64 1.91
CA GLY A 136 2.10 -6.40 2.75
C GLY A 136 1.34 -7.11 3.88
N ASP A 137 1.98 -7.28 5.03
CA ASP A 137 1.30 -7.76 6.23
C ASP A 137 0.21 -6.76 6.65
N VAL A 138 -1.04 -7.11 6.39
CA VAL A 138 -2.20 -6.31 6.77
C VAL A 138 -2.38 -6.39 8.28
N TYR A 139 -2.47 -5.24 8.95
CA TYR A 139 -2.82 -5.22 10.37
C TYR A 139 -4.21 -5.82 10.60
N GLY A 140 -4.31 -6.80 11.51
CA GLY A 140 -5.52 -7.59 11.73
C GLY A 140 -5.76 -8.70 10.69
N GLY A 141 -4.82 -8.91 9.77
CA GLY A 141 -4.80 -10.07 8.88
C GLY A 141 -6.04 -10.20 7.99
N GLU A 142 -6.49 -11.44 7.79
CA GLU A 142 -7.69 -11.74 7.00
C GLU A 142 -8.97 -11.13 7.58
N GLU A 143 -9.08 -10.95 8.91
CA GLU A 143 -10.28 -10.37 9.53
C GLU A 143 -10.53 -8.95 9.03
N THR A 144 -9.48 -8.14 8.88
CA THR A 144 -9.56 -6.77 8.36
C THR A 144 -9.97 -6.73 6.89
N LEU A 145 -9.63 -7.77 6.11
CA LEU A 145 -9.97 -7.88 4.69
C LEU A 145 -11.34 -8.55 4.46
N ALA A 146 -11.89 -9.25 5.46
CA ALA A 146 -13.14 -9.99 5.33
C ALA A 146 -14.32 -9.14 4.85
N PRO A 147 -14.53 -7.89 5.31
CA PRO A 147 -15.61 -7.05 4.80
C PRO A 147 -15.44 -6.73 3.31
N LEU A 148 -14.22 -6.45 2.86
CA LEU A 148 -13.93 -6.16 1.45
C LEU A 148 -14.17 -7.41 0.58
N ARG A 149 -13.76 -8.59 1.06
CA ARG A 149 -13.95 -9.87 0.38
C ARG A 149 -15.43 -10.29 0.33
N ALA A 150 -16.23 -9.91 1.32
CA ALA A 150 -17.68 -10.14 1.33
C ALA A 150 -18.41 -9.28 0.28
N LEU A 151 -17.89 -8.09 -0.03
CA LEU A 151 -18.43 -7.21 -1.07
C LEU A 151 -18.00 -7.63 -2.48
N PHE A 152 -16.79 -8.17 -2.63
CA PHE A 152 -16.23 -8.56 -3.93
C PHE A 152 -15.69 -9.98 -3.88
N LEU A 153 -16.42 -10.91 -4.51
CA LEU A 153 -16.08 -12.33 -4.49
C LEU A 153 -14.83 -12.66 -5.31
N ASN A 154 -14.59 -11.89 -6.38
CA ASN A 154 -13.43 -12.03 -7.26
C ASN A 154 -12.22 -11.26 -6.71
N PHE A 155 -11.74 -11.70 -5.55
CA PHE A 155 -10.65 -11.10 -4.79
C PHE A 155 -9.34 -11.86 -5.02
N TYR A 156 -8.29 -11.15 -5.42
CA TYR A 156 -6.99 -11.74 -5.75
C TYR A 156 -5.84 -10.97 -5.09
N THR A 157 -4.86 -11.71 -4.58
CA THR A 157 -3.53 -11.22 -4.18
C THR A 157 -2.46 -11.98 -4.94
N LYS A 158 -1.20 -11.50 -4.91
CA LYS A 158 -0.04 -12.23 -5.46
C LYS A 158 0.01 -13.70 -5.04
N ASP A 159 -0.30 -14.00 -3.78
CA ASP A 159 -0.28 -15.36 -3.21
C ASP A 159 -1.43 -16.25 -3.72
N THR A 160 -2.52 -15.66 -4.21
CA THR A 160 -3.63 -16.41 -4.81
C THR A 160 -3.46 -16.67 -6.31
N ILE A 161 -2.61 -15.90 -6.98
CA ILE A 161 -2.40 -15.97 -8.44
C ILE A 161 -1.01 -16.53 -8.80
N ALA A 162 -0.14 -16.77 -7.84
CA ALA A 162 1.14 -17.47 -8.02
C ALA A 162 1.35 -18.53 -6.96
N SER A 163 2.15 -19.54 -7.30
CA SER A 163 2.51 -20.57 -6.34
C SER A 163 3.59 -20.07 -5.38
N LYS A 164 3.73 -20.73 -4.22
CA LYS A 164 4.75 -20.37 -3.23
C LYS A 164 6.16 -20.53 -3.81
N GLU A 165 6.36 -21.54 -4.65
CA GLU A 165 7.63 -21.84 -5.32
C GLU A 165 8.02 -20.74 -6.31
N GLU A 166 7.05 -20.17 -7.03
CA GLU A 166 7.31 -19.04 -7.95
C GLU A 166 7.67 -17.75 -7.20
N LEU A 167 7.14 -17.56 -5.99
CA LEU A 167 7.35 -16.37 -5.17
C LEU A 167 8.58 -16.48 -4.25
N GLU A 168 9.05 -17.69 -3.99
CA GLU A 168 10.20 -17.98 -3.11
C GLU A 168 11.43 -17.11 -3.44
N PRO A 169 11.85 -16.93 -4.71
CA PRO A 169 13.03 -16.13 -5.05
C PRO A 169 12.92 -14.64 -4.65
N PHE A 170 11.70 -14.15 -4.48
CA PHE A 170 11.39 -12.76 -4.15
C PHE A 170 11.07 -12.57 -2.66
N SER A 171 10.69 -13.65 -1.96
CA SER A 171 10.23 -13.65 -0.57
C SER A 171 11.29 -13.18 0.44
N SER A 172 12.58 -13.33 0.11
CA SER A 172 13.71 -12.93 0.95
C SER A 172 13.74 -11.43 1.27
N PHE A 173 13.13 -10.58 0.44
CA PHE A 173 13.05 -9.15 0.67
C PHE A 173 11.64 -8.63 0.40
N SER A 174 11.04 -8.00 1.41
CA SER A 174 9.70 -7.40 1.29
C SER A 174 9.61 -6.36 0.16
N SER A 175 10.71 -5.67 -0.16
CA SER A 175 10.80 -4.74 -1.29
C SER A 175 10.64 -5.41 -2.66
N ARG A 176 11.10 -6.66 -2.82
CA ARG A 176 10.93 -7.42 -4.07
C ARG A 176 9.48 -7.87 -4.23
N MET A 177 8.86 -8.33 -3.15
CA MET A 177 7.42 -8.66 -3.14
C MET A 177 6.56 -7.43 -3.45
N ALA A 178 6.89 -6.28 -2.85
CA ALA A 178 6.21 -5.02 -3.15
C ALA A 178 6.42 -4.55 -4.61
N ALA A 179 7.57 -4.87 -5.22
CA ALA A 179 7.81 -4.57 -6.63
C ALA A 179 6.89 -5.37 -7.56
N LEU A 180 6.59 -6.64 -7.23
CA LEU A 180 5.61 -7.43 -7.97
C LEU A 180 4.22 -6.81 -7.88
N ASP A 181 3.78 -6.46 -6.67
CA ASP A 181 2.51 -5.76 -6.44
C ASP A 181 2.43 -4.44 -7.23
N PHE A 182 3.52 -3.66 -7.24
CA PHE A 182 3.61 -2.42 -8.00
C PHE A 182 3.38 -2.63 -9.49
N ILE A 183 3.99 -3.65 -10.09
CA ILE A 183 3.85 -3.94 -11.52
C ILE A 183 2.39 -4.30 -11.86
N VAL A 184 1.74 -5.11 -11.02
CA VAL A 184 0.34 -5.49 -11.22
C VAL A 184 -0.57 -4.26 -11.10
N CYS A 185 -0.38 -3.44 -10.07
CA CYS A 185 -1.13 -2.20 -9.88
C CYS A 185 -0.94 -1.20 -11.02
N LEU A 186 0.27 -1.09 -11.58
CA LEU A 186 0.59 -0.15 -12.66
C LEU A 186 -0.17 -0.47 -13.95
N ILE A 187 -0.45 -1.75 -14.20
CA ILE A 187 -1.06 -2.22 -15.45
C ILE A 187 -2.59 -2.35 -15.33
N ALA A 188 -3.14 -2.20 -14.13
CA ALA A 188 -4.59 -2.19 -13.89
C ALA A 188 -5.28 -1.01 -14.60
N GLN A 189 -6.55 -1.19 -14.97
CA GLN A 189 -7.32 -0.14 -15.64
C GLN A 189 -7.61 1.04 -14.70
N HIS A 190 -7.88 0.73 -13.42
CA HIS A 190 -8.02 1.70 -12.35
C HIS A 190 -7.18 1.23 -11.17
N CYS A 191 -6.28 2.10 -10.72
CA CYS A 191 -5.48 1.90 -9.52
C CYS A 191 -5.89 2.93 -8.48
N HIS A 192 -6.42 2.48 -7.35
CA HIS A 192 -6.75 3.34 -6.21
C HIS A 192 -5.74 3.09 -5.09
N VAL A 193 -4.96 4.12 -4.77
CA VAL A 193 -4.09 4.13 -3.60
C VAL A 193 -4.92 4.62 -2.42
N CYS A 194 -5.17 3.73 -1.45
CA CYS A 194 -5.99 4.00 -0.28
C CYS A 194 -5.15 4.06 1.00
#